data_AF-A0A9P9WPL5-F1
#
_entry.id   AF-A0A9P9WPL5-F1
#
_cell.length_a   1.000
_cell.length_b   1.000
_cell.length_c   1.000
_cell.angle_alpha   90.00
_cell.angle_beta   90.00
_cell.angle_gamma   90.00
#
_symmetry.space_group_name_H-M   'P 1'
#
loop_
_entity.id
_entity.type
_entity.pdbx_description
1 polymer ?
#
loop_
_entity_poly.entity_id
_entity_poly.type
_entity_poly.pdbx_seq_one_letter_code
_entity_poly.pdbx_strand_id
1 'polypeptide(L)'
;MPKETTKRSKGGKVEKRKTKKDPNAPKRGLSAYMFFANEQRENVRDENPGISFGQVGKILGERWKALNDKQRAPYETKAAADKKRYEDEKAAYNAGGDDEEDEE
;
A
#
# COMPACT_ATOMS: atom_id res chain seq x y z
N MET A 1 -15.79 -27.32 -16.12
CA MET A 1 -14.59 -26.65 -15.56
C MET A 1 -15.03 -25.51 -14.64
N PRO A 2 -15.19 -25.72 -13.33
CA PRO A 2 -15.37 -24.62 -12.39
C PRO A 2 -14.01 -24.18 -11.82
N LYS A 3 -13.67 -22.89 -11.95
CA LYS A 3 -12.47 -22.30 -11.37
C LYS A 3 -12.64 -22.17 -9.85
N GLU A 4 -11.92 -23.04 -9.15
CA GLU A 4 -11.62 -22.97 -7.72
C GLU A 4 -11.00 -21.61 -7.38
N THR A 5 -11.61 -20.85 -6.46
CA THR A 5 -10.95 -19.73 -5.77
C THR A 5 -11.24 -19.79 -4.28
N THR A 6 -10.41 -20.59 -3.64
CA THR A 6 -9.96 -20.59 -2.24
C THR A 6 -10.50 -19.48 -1.32
N LYS A 7 -11.35 -19.95 -0.39
CA LYS A 7 -11.50 -19.57 1.02
C LYS A 7 -10.26 -18.85 1.60
N ARG A 8 -10.31 -17.51 1.74
CA ARG A 8 -9.31 -16.79 2.55
C ARG A 8 -9.76 -16.74 4.01
N SER A 9 -9.11 -17.59 4.78
CA SER A 9 -9.22 -17.75 6.23
C SER A 9 -8.94 -16.45 6.99
N LYS A 10 -9.74 -16.24 8.03
CA LYS A 10 -9.64 -15.18 9.04
C LYS A 10 -8.41 -15.45 9.92
N GLY A 11 -7.25 -14.92 9.51
CA GLY A 11 -5.99 -14.99 10.25
C GLY A 11 -5.94 -13.95 11.38
N GLY A 12 -5.44 -14.36 12.54
CA GLY A 12 -5.50 -13.66 13.81
C GLY A 12 -4.83 -12.28 13.85
N LYS A 13 -5.30 -11.46 14.78
CA LYS A 13 -4.67 -10.20 15.19
C LYS A 13 -3.31 -10.52 15.83
N VAL A 14 -2.24 -10.46 15.07
CA VAL A 14 -0.91 -10.24 15.63
C VAL A 14 -0.78 -8.72 15.79
N GLU A 15 -0.95 -8.23 17.01
CA GLU A 15 -0.49 -6.88 17.36
C GLU A 15 1.04 -6.86 17.23
N LYS A 16 1.56 -6.63 16.01
CA LYS A 16 2.95 -6.23 15.80
C LYS A 16 3.12 -4.91 16.56
N ARG A 17 3.67 -5.01 17.77
CA ARG A 17 4.13 -3.87 18.57
C ARG A 17 4.99 -3.03 17.64
N LYS A 18 4.60 -1.77 17.40
CA LYS A 18 5.35 -0.85 16.55
C LYS A 18 6.71 -0.63 17.21
N THR A 19 7.72 -1.39 16.83
CA THR A 19 9.12 -1.00 17.01
C THR A 19 9.23 0.41 16.42
N LYS A 20 9.86 1.31 17.17
CA LYS A 20 10.01 2.71 16.78
C LYS A 20 10.87 2.73 15.53
N LYS A 21 10.23 2.82 14.36
CA LYS A 21 10.88 2.97 13.06
C LYS A 21 11.99 4.01 13.21
N ASP A 22 13.24 3.65 12.95
CA ASP A 22 14.35 4.58 13.05
C ASP A 22 14.05 5.84 12.22
N PRO A 23 14.23 7.04 12.80
CA PRO A 23 13.88 8.29 12.13
C PRO A 23 14.72 8.56 10.86
N ASN A 24 15.82 7.83 10.67
CA ASN A 24 16.71 7.93 9.51
C ASN A 24 16.41 6.90 8.42
N ALA A 25 15.49 5.96 8.65
CA ALA A 25 15.16 4.97 7.63
C ALA A 25 14.44 5.65 6.44
N PRO A 26 14.82 5.34 5.19
CA PRO A 26 14.16 5.89 4.03
C PRO A 26 12.68 5.50 4.04
N LYS A 27 11.82 6.45 3.69
CA LYS A 27 10.38 6.22 3.74
C LYS A 27 9.99 5.29 2.61
N ARG A 28 9.33 4.17 2.96
CA ARG A 28 8.83 3.17 2.00
C ARG A 28 8.19 3.81 0.78
N GLY A 29 8.58 3.31 -0.40
CA GLY A 29 7.96 3.69 -1.65
C GLY A 29 6.45 3.43 -1.64
N LEU A 30 5.69 4.32 -2.27
CA LEU A 30 4.25 4.20 -2.40
C LEU A 30 3.92 3.22 -3.52
N SER A 31 3.02 2.27 -3.27
CA SER A 31 2.51 1.37 -4.30
C SER A 31 1.47 2.05 -5.20
N ALA A 32 1.13 1.41 -6.32
CA ALA A 32 0.12 1.93 -7.26
C ALA A 32 -1.22 2.18 -6.57
N TYR A 33 -1.61 1.25 -5.71
CA TYR A 33 -2.79 1.38 -4.86
C TYR A 33 -2.67 2.55 -3.87
N MET A 34 -1.49 2.80 -3.28
CA MET A 34 -1.30 3.94 -2.37
C MET A 34 -1.43 5.29 -3.08
N PHE A 35 -0.93 5.42 -4.31
CA PHE A 35 -1.14 6.62 -5.11
C PHE A 35 -2.63 6.84 -5.40
N PHE A 36 -3.32 5.80 -5.86
CA PHE A 36 -4.76 5.84 -6.10
C PHE A 36 -5.55 6.15 -4.82
N ALA A 37 -5.24 5.47 -3.72
CA ALA A 37 -5.93 5.63 -2.45
C ALA A 37 -5.71 7.02 -1.85
N ASN A 38 -4.53 7.63 -2.01
CA ASN A 38 -4.30 8.99 -1.54
C ASN A 38 -5.10 10.03 -2.33
N GLU A 39 -5.25 9.84 -3.64
CA GLU A 39 -6.04 10.76 -4.47
C GLU A 39 -7.55 10.54 -4.25
N GLN A 40 -7.97 9.28 -4.18
CA GLN A 40 -9.39 8.94 -4.03
C GLN A 40 -9.89 8.98 -2.59
N ARG A 41 -9.03 8.93 -1.55
CA ARG A 41 -9.52 9.05 -0.15
C ARG A 41 -10.18 10.40 0.09
N GLU A 42 -9.69 11.45 -0.56
CA GLU A 42 -10.26 12.79 -0.42
C GLU A 42 -11.62 12.79 -1.10
N ASN A 43 -11.68 12.37 -2.38
CA ASN A 43 -12.94 12.18 -3.09
C ASN A 43 -13.97 11.35 -2.31
N VAL A 44 -13.59 10.18 -1.79
CA VAL A 44 -14.51 9.30 -1.05
C VAL A 44 -14.98 9.96 0.26
N ARG A 45 -14.11 10.71 0.94
CA ARG A 45 -14.43 11.44 2.16
C ARG A 45 -15.33 12.66 1.88
N ASP A 46 -15.13 13.33 0.76
CA ASP A 46 -15.97 14.46 0.32
C ASP A 46 -17.34 13.98 -0.17
N GLU A 47 -17.38 12.86 -0.90
CA GLU A 47 -18.63 12.19 -1.32
C GLU A 47 -19.40 11.62 -0.10
N ASN A 48 -18.68 11.18 0.94
CA ASN A 48 -19.25 10.56 2.13
C ASN A 48 -18.71 11.24 3.40
N PRO A 49 -19.16 12.47 3.70
CA PRO A 49 -18.74 13.15 4.91
C PRO A 49 -19.21 12.35 6.14
N GLY A 50 -18.27 11.95 6.99
CA GLY A 50 -18.56 11.27 8.26
C GLY A 50 -18.39 9.75 8.27
N ILE A 51 -17.98 9.12 7.18
CA ILE A 51 -17.61 7.69 7.21
C ILE A 51 -16.21 7.49 7.82
N SER A 52 -16.03 6.38 8.53
CA SER A 52 -14.75 6.08 9.18
C SER A 52 -13.66 5.72 8.17
N PHE A 53 -12.39 5.95 8.53
CA PHE A 53 -11.24 5.57 7.68
C PHE A 53 -11.28 4.09 7.24
N GLY A 54 -11.79 3.20 8.10
CA GLY A 54 -11.97 1.79 7.75
C GLY A 54 -13.02 1.55 6.65
N GLN A 55 -14.08 2.36 6.60
CA GLN A 55 -15.09 2.31 5.53
C GLN A 55 -14.51 2.89 4.23
N VAL A 56 -13.79 4.02 4.30
CA VAL A 56 -13.08 4.61 3.15
C VAL A 56 -12.14 3.59 2.51
N GLY A 57 -11.33 2.88 3.31
CA GLY A 57 -10.41 1.86 2.81
C GLY A 57 -11.11 0.69 2.11
N LYS A 58 -12.31 0.30 2.56
CA LYS A 58 -13.10 -0.74 1.88
C LYS A 58 -13.57 -0.25 0.51
N ILE A 59 -14.16 0.94 0.44
CA ILE A 59 -14.65 1.55 -0.80
C ILE A 59 -13.50 1.72 -1.79
N LEU A 60 -12.34 2.22 -1.34
CA LEU A 60 -11.15 2.36 -2.17
C LEU A 60 -10.64 1.02 -2.70
N GLY A 61 -10.63 -0.01 -1.86
CA GLY A 61 -10.24 -1.37 -2.28
C GLY A 61 -11.17 -1.95 -3.34
N GLU A 62 -12.48 -1.71 -3.22
CA GLU A 62 -13.47 -2.10 -4.23
C GLU A 62 -13.30 -1.31 -5.52
N ARG A 63 -13.15 0.03 -5.44
CA ARG A 63 -12.88 0.89 -6.61
C ARG A 63 -11.60 0.46 -7.33
N TRP A 64 -10.52 0.15 -6.59
CA TRP A 64 -9.26 -0.31 -7.18
C TRP A 64 -9.39 -1.66 -7.91
N LYS A 65 -10.16 -2.60 -7.34
CA LYS A 65 -10.45 -3.87 -8.01
C LYS A 65 -11.33 -3.70 -9.24
N ALA A 66 -12.22 -2.70 -9.22
CA ALA A 66 -13.07 -2.34 -10.35
C ALA A 66 -12.34 -1.56 -11.45
N LEU A 67 -11.18 -0.95 -11.16
CA LEU A 67 -10.36 -0.29 -12.18
C LEU A 67 -9.76 -1.31 -13.14
N ASN A 68 -9.78 -0.96 -14.43
CA ASN A 68 -9.11 -1.72 -15.48
C ASN A 68 -7.59 -1.51 -15.46
N ASP A 69 -6.83 -2.47 -16.01
CA ASP A 69 -5.36 -2.38 -16.13
C ASP A 69 -4.90 -1.09 -16.80
N LYS A 70 -5.66 -0.56 -17.77
CA LYS A 70 -5.35 0.72 -18.42
C LYS A 70 -5.42 1.91 -17.47
N GLN A 71 -6.34 1.88 -16.51
CA GLN A 71 -6.48 2.93 -15.49
C GLN A 71 -5.45 2.75 -14.39
N ARG A 72 -5.04 1.51 -14.10
CA ARG A 72 -3.98 1.19 -13.14
C ARG A 72 -2.58 1.50 -13.68
N ALA A 73 -2.33 1.30 -14.97
CA ALA A 73 -1.05 1.51 -15.64
C ALA A 73 -0.34 2.84 -15.30
N PRO A 74 -1.00 4.02 -15.31
CA PRO A 74 -0.35 5.27 -14.90
C PRO A 74 0.04 5.26 -13.42
N TYR A 75 -0.76 4.66 -12.53
CA TYR A 75 -0.42 4.54 -11.11
C TYR A 75 0.68 3.51 -10.87
N GLU A 76 0.70 2.41 -11.64
CA GLU A 76 1.77 1.41 -11.60
C GLU A 76 3.09 1.97 -12.09
N THR A 77 3.07 2.82 -13.12
CA THR A 77 4.27 3.52 -13.61
C THR A 77 4.81 4.48 -12.55
N LYS A 78 3.94 5.29 -11.93
CA LYS A 78 4.32 6.18 -10.82
C LYS A 78 4.87 5.39 -9.62
N ALA A 79 4.23 4.28 -9.29
CA ALA A 79 4.67 3.39 -8.22
C ALA A 79 5.99 2.69 -8.51
N ALA A 80 6.23 2.26 -9.75
CA ALA A 80 7.50 1.66 -10.14
C ALA A 80 8.64 2.69 -10.03
N ALA A 81 8.39 3.95 -10.44
CA ALA A 81 9.36 5.03 -10.29
C ALA A 81 9.66 5.34 -8.81
N ASP A 82 8.63 5.44 -7.96
CA ASP A 82 8.79 5.70 -6.53
C ASP A 82 9.40 4.51 -5.79
N LYS A 83 9.04 3.27 -6.18
CA LYS A 83 9.67 2.05 -5.69
C LYS A 83 11.15 2.04 -6.00
N LYS A 84 11.55 2.40 -7.23
CA LYS A 84 12.96 2.49 -7.62
C LYS A 84 13.71 3.53 -6.79
N ARG A 85 13.11 4.71 -6.55
CA ARG A 85 13.69 5.72 -5.64
C ARG A 85 13.92 5.12 -4.26
N TYR A 86 12.89 4.48 -3.69
CA TYR A 86 12.99 3.86 -2.38
C TYR A 86 14.01 2.70 -2.34
N GLU A 87 14.10 1.88 -3.38
CA GLU A 87 15.08 0.80 -3.46
C GLU A 87 16.51 1.34 -3.50
N ASP A 88 16.75 2.46 -4.21
CA ASP A 88 18.05 3.14 -4.25
C ASP A 88 18.39 3.77 -2.89
N GLU A 89 17.46 4.52 -2.30
CA GLU A 89 17.61 5.09 -0.95
C GLU A 89 17.80 4.00 0.12
N LYS A 90 17.06 2.89 0.01
CA LYS A 90 17.19 1.72 0.89
C LYS A 90 18.52 1.02 0.67
N ALA A 91 19.00 0.88 -0.56
CA ALA A 91 20.31 0.28 -0.82
C ALA A 91 21.43 1.13 -0.23
N ALA A 92 21.36 2.45 -0.35
CA ALA A 92 22.28 3.39 0.28
C ALA A 92 22.21 3.33 1.82
N TYR A 93 21.01 3.18 2.38
CA TYR A 93 20.81 3.00 3.83
C TYR A 93 21.34 1.65 4.33
N ASN A 94 21.02 0.54 3.63
CA ASN A 94 21.39 -0.82 4.00
C ASN A 94 22.90 -1.06 3.88
N ALA A 95 23.58 -0.42 2.91
CA ALA A 95 25.03 -0.43 2.80
C ALA A 95 25.74 0.28 3.98
N GLY A 96 25.02 1.07 4.78
CA GLY A 96 25.50 1.70 6.00
C GLY A 96 24.81 1.23 7.29
N GLY A 97 23.85 0.31 7.20
CA GLY A 97 22.95 -0.08 8.28
C GLY A 97 22.46 -1.50 8.07
N ASP A 98 23.29 -2.46 8.51
CA ASP A 98 22.90 -3.83 8.78
C ASP A 98 21.67 -3.81 9.73
N ASP A 99 20.70 -4.69 9.47
CA ASP A 99 19.49 -4.95 10.28
C ASP A 99 18.28 -4.02 10.02
N GLU A 100 17.33 -4.48 9.21
CA GLU A 100 16.01 -4.94 9.69
C GLU A 100 15.13 -5.24 8.45
N GLU A 101 15.18 -6.51 8.02
CA GLU A 101 14.18 -7.11 7.16
C GLU A 101 12.78 -6.96 7.79
N ASP A 102 11.83 -6.44 7.01
CA ASP A 102 10.42 -6.79 7.21
C ASP A 102 9.83 -6.91 5.80
N GLU A 103 10.24 -7.99 5.12
CA GLU A 103 9.27 -8.80 4.43
C GLU A 103 8.63 -9.73 5.47
N GLU A 104 7.29 -9.63 5.55
CA GLU A 104 6.32 -10.47 6.26
C GLU A 104 5.85 -10.06 7.67
#